data_AF-A0AAV4IIZ4-F1
#
_entry.id   AF-A0AAV4IIZ4-F1
#
_cell.length_a   1.000
_cell.length_b   1.000
_cell.length_c   1.000
_cell.angle_alpha   90.00
_cell.angle_beta   90.00
_cell.angle_gamma   90.00
#
_symmetry.space_group_name_H-M   'P 1'
#
loop_
_entity.id
_entity.type
_entity.pdbx_description
1 polymer ?
#
loop_
_entity_poly.entity_id
_entity_poly.type
_entity_poly.pdbx_seq_one_letter_code
_entity_poly.pdbx_strand_id
1 'polypeptide(L)' 'MSTIKDWSLEHKPSGKLFQPVQNKAEWAKHKLTDKQIDTFWQDGFLNHVPLLSAGQCDAIMDEYGVFMVS' A
#
# COMPACT_ATOMS: atom_id res chain seq x y z
N MET A 1 24.99 -18.13 -14.05
CA MET A 1 24.84 -17.58 -12.68
C MET A 1 23.59 -16.72 -12.69
N SER A 2 22.53 -17.16 -12.03
CA SER A 2 21.29 -16.37 -11.94
C SER A 2 21.57 -15.20 -11.01
N THR A 3 21.58 -13.99 -11.54
CA THR A 3 21.70 -12.74 -10.80
C THR A 3 20.44 -12.53 -9.97
N ILE A 4 20.48 -12.96 -8.70
CA ILE A 4 19.42 -12.63 -7.74
C ILE A 4 19.32 -11.10 -7.71
N LYS A 5 18.12 -10.59 -8.00
CA LYS A 5 17.84 -9.16 -8.06
C LYS A 5 17.86 -8.58 -6.65
N ASP A 6 18.74 -7.63 -6.39
CA ASP A 6 18.79 -6.89 -5.13
C ASP A 6 17.75 -5.76 -5.13
N TRP A 7 16.66 -5.97 -4.39
CA TRP A 7 15.57 -5.01 -4.26
C TRP A 7 15.90 -3.83 -3.33
N SER A 8 16.96 -3.93 -2.52
CA SER A 8 17.38 -2.82 -1.63
C SER A 8 17.90 -1.61 -2.41
N LEU A 9 18.30 -1.80 -3.66
CA LEU A 9 18.79 -0.75 -4.56
C LEU A 9 17.69 -0.12 -5.44
N GLU A 10 16.45 -0.61 -5.38
CA GLU A 10 15.34 -0.10 -6.19
C GLU A 10 14.42 0.83 -5.38
N HIS A 11 14.54 2.14 -5.61
CA HIS A 11 13.67 3.17 -5.02
C HIS A 11 12.54 3.58 -5.97
N LYS A 12 11.85 2.60 -6.55
CA LYS A 12 10.69 2.83 -7.41
C LYS A 12 9.63 1.75 -7.19
N PRO A 13 8.35 2.04 -7.46
CA PRO A 13 7.32 1.01 -7.41
C PRO A 13 7.69 -0.16 -8.33
N SER A 14 7.79 -1.36 -7.75
CA SER A 14 8.19 -2.59 -8.46
C SER A 14 7.03 -3.53 -8.76
N GLY A 15 5.82 -3.21 -8.28
CA GLY A 15 4.61 -4.03 -8.44
C GLY A 15 3.45 -3.24 -9.04
N LYS A 16 2.35 -3.95 -9.33
CA LYS A 16 1.10 -3.37 -9.85
C LYS A 16 0.05 -3.17 -8.76
N LEU A 17 0.40 -3.44 -7.51
CA LEU A 17 -0.52 -3.41 -6.37
C LEU A 17 -1.13 -2.02 -6.13
N PHE A 18 -0.37 -0.96 -6.38
CA PHE A 18 -0.82 0.41 -6.25
C PHE A 18 -0.75 1.11 -7.61
N GLN A 19 -1.83 1.81 -7.96
CA GLN A 19 -1.77 2.75 -9.07
C GLN A 19 -1.10 4.04 -8.59
N PRO A 20 -0.07 4.55 -9.30
CA PRO A 20 0.52 5.83 -8.97
C PRO A 20 -0.54 6.93 -9.04
N VAL A 21 -0.60 7.78 -8.01
CA VAL A 21 -1.43 8.98 -8.01
C VAL A 21 -1.00 9.86 -9.18
N GLN A 22 -1.90 10.13 -10.12
CA GLN A 22 -1.56 10.80 -11.38
C GLN A 22 -1.46 12.31 -11.23
N ASN A 23 -2.13 12.89 -10.23
CA ASN A 23 -2.15 14.33 -10.02
C ASN A 23 -2.45 14.72 -8.56
N LYS A 24 -2.18 15.99 -8.23
CA LYS A 24 -2.35 16.54 -6.88
C LYS A 24 -3.81 16.51 -6.39
N ALA A 25 -4.79 16.60 -7.29
CA ALA A 25 -6.21 16.59 -6.93
C ALA A 25 -6.67 15.19 -6.48
N GLU A 26 -6.13 14.13 -7.07
CA GLU A 26 -6.36 12.76 -6.64
C GLU A 26 -5.79 12.50 -5.25
N TRP A 27 -4.64 13.11 -4.91
CA TRP A 27 -4.09 13.04 -3.55
C TRP A 27 -5.13 13.48 -2.51
N ALA A 28 -5.87 14.56 -2.76
CA ALA A 28 -6.86 15.06 -1.80
C ALA A 28 -7.90 14.00 -1.37
N LYS A 29 -8.18 12.99 -2.20
CA LYS A 29 -9.09 11.87 -1.88
C LYS A 29 -8.53 10.90 -0.84
N HIS A 30 -7.22 10.86 -0.68
CA HIS A 30 -6.50 9.99 0.25
C HIS A 30 -6.10 10.70 1.55
N LYS A 31 -6.36 12.00 1.66
CA LYS A 31 -6.00 12.78 2.86
C LYS A 31 -6.97 12.46 4.00
N LEU A 32 -6.42 12.24 5.19
CA LEU A 32 -7.22 12.18 6.41
C LEU A 32 -7.92 13.51 6.66
N THR A 33 -9.15 13.43 7.16
CA THR A 33 -9.89 14.60 7.67
C THR A 33 -9.26 15.10 8.97
N ASP A 34 -9.44 16.38 9.29
CA ASP A 34 -8.91 16.96 10.53
C ASP A 34 -9.42 16.21 11.77
N LYS A 35 -10.70 15.78 11.75
CA LYS A 35 -11.27 14.93 12.81
C LYS A 35 -10.57 13.58 12.98
N GLN A 36 -10.18 12.93 11.87
CA GLN A 36 -9.40 11.69 11.93
C GLN A 36 -8.01 11.95 12.47
N ILE A 37 -7.39 13.08 12.11
CA ILE A 37 -6.09 13.47 12.66
C ILE A 37 -6.21 13.67 14.18
N ASP A 38 -7.24 14.38 14.64
CA ASP A 38 -7.48 14.60 16.08
C ASP A 38 -7.71 13.29 16.83
N THR A 39 -8.49 12.38 16.26
CA THR A 39 -8.72 11.04 16.84
C THR A 39 -7.42 10.25 16.96
N PHE A 40 -6.57 10.31 15.93
CA PHE A 40 -5.27 9.64 15.96
C PHE A 40 -4.37 10.21 17.05
N TRP A 41 -4.36 11.53 17.24
CA TRP A 41 -3.59 12.16 18.31
C TRP A 41 -4.08 11.80 19.71
N GLN A 42 -5.38 11.55 19.89
CA GLN A 42 -5.97 11.17 21.17
C GLN A 42 -5.78 9.69 21.49
N ASP A 43 -6.08 8.81 20.53
CA ASP A 43 -6.20 7.38 20.76
C ASP A 43 -4.95 6.59 20.32
N GLY A 44 -4.09 7.22 19.51
CA GLY A 44 -2.89 6.60 18.93
C GLY A 44 -3.17 5.71 17.71
N PHE A 45 -4.43 5.57 17.27
CA PHE A 45 -4.82 4.78 16.11
C PHE A 45 -6.09 5.32 15.44
N LEU A 46 -6.39 4.81 14.24
CA LEU A 46 -7.63 5.09 13.53
C LEU A 46 -8.32 3.81 13.11
N ASN A 47 -9.61 3.73 13.41
CA ASN A 47 -10.47 2.64 12.95
C ASN A 47 -11.11 2.97 11.60
N HIS A 48 -11.44 1.91 10.85
CA HIS A 48 -12.21 1.99 9.61
C HIS A 48 -11.62 2.88 8.51
N VAL A 49 -10.29 3.08 8.51
CA VAL A 49 -9.60 3.72 7.38
C VAL A 49 -9.22 2.62 6.38
N PRO A 50 -9.86 2.55 5.20
CA PRO A 50 -9.54 1.52 4.21
C PRO A 50 -8.16 1.79 3.61
N LEU A 51 -7.21 0.89 3.90
CA LEU A 51 -5.84 0.96 3.36
C LEU A 51 -5.71 0.23 2.03
N LEU A 52 -6.44 -0.88 1.89
CA LEU A 52 -6.45 -1.73 0.71
C LEU A 52 -7.89 -1.98 0.27
N SER A 53 -8.09 -2.03 -1.05
CA SER A 53 -9.31 -2.57 -1.65
C SER A 53 -9.29 -4.09 -1.62
N ALA A 54 -10.47 -4.72 -1.75
CA ALA A 54 -10.59 -6.18 -1.81
C ALA A 54 -9.69 -6.79 -2.90
N GLY A 55 -9.70 -6.22 -4.11
CA GLY A 55 -8.85 -6.71 -5.20
C GLY A 55 -7.35 -6.57 -4.94
N GLN A 56 -6.92 -5.60 -4.12
CA GLN A 56 -5.52 -5.51 -3.68
C GLN A 56 -5.17 -6.59 -2.65
N CYS A 57 -6.10 -6.93 -1.76
CA CYS A 57 -5.92 -8.06 -0.85
C CYS A 57 -5.79 -9.38 -1.63
N ASP A 58 -6.65 -9.60 -2.63
CA ASP A 58 -6.59 -10.78 -3.48
C ASP A 58 -5.25 -10.88 -4.22
N ALA A 59 -4.78 -9.76 -4.81
CA ALA A 59 -3.49 -9.71 -5.49
C ALA A 59 -2.30 -10.02 -4.57
N ILE A 60 -2.31 -9.53 -3.32
CA ILE A 60 -1.26 -9.86 -2.33
C ILE A 60 -1.27 -11.36 -2.03
N MET A 61 -2.45 -11.97 -1.86
CA MET A 61 -2.56 -13.39 -1.55
C MET A 61 -2.05 -14.27 -2.70
N ASP A 62 -2.37 -13.89 -3.94
CA ASP A 62 -1.87 -14.57 -5.14
C ASP A 62 -0.35 -14.48 -5.25
N GLU A 63 0.22 -13.27 -5.07
CA GLU A 63 1.67 -13.06 -5.08
C GLU A 63 2.37 -13.83 -3.95
N TYR A 64 1.79 -13.83 -2.75
CA TYR A 64 2.32 -14.56 -1.59
C TYR A 64 2.32 -16.07 -1.79
N GLY A 65 1.28 -16.61 -2.44
CA GLY A 65 1.17 -18.03 -2.75
C GLY A 65 2.36 -18.58 -3.55
N VAL A 66 2.95 -17.75 -4.43
CA VAL A 66 4.15 -18.12 -5.20
C VAL A 66 5.35 -18.46 -4.31
N PHE A 67 5.48 -17.81 -3.15
CA PHE A 67 6.58 -18.03 -2.21
C PHE A 67 6.31 -19.14 -1.19
N MET A 68 5.06 -19.59 -1.06
CA MET A 68 4.66 -20.62 -0.10
C MET A 68 4.72 -22.04 -0.67
N VAL A 69 4.82 -22.18 -2.00
CA VAL A 69 4.85 -23.48 -2.71
C VAL A 69 6.28 -23.91 -3.10
N SER A 70 7.28 -23.12 -2.73
CA SER A 70 8.72 -23.45 -2.85
C SER A 70 9.27 -24.07 -1.57
#